data_AF-A0AAV5LF12-F1
#
_entry.id   AF-A0AAV5LF12-F1
#
_cell.length_a   1.000
_cell.length_b   1.000
_cell.length_c   1.000
_cell.angle_alpha   90.00
_cell.angle_beta   90.00
_cell.angle_gamma   90.00
#
_symmetry.space_group_name_H-M   'P 1'
#
loop_
_entity.id
_entity.type
_entity.pdbx_description
1 polymer ?
#
loop_
_entity_poly.entity_id
_entity_poly.type
_entity_poly.pdbx_seq_one_letter_code
_entity_poly.pdbx_strand_id
1 'polypeptide(L)'
;MNGFVKVVRELPPEISSKEPFPVDCSKRKGQFDYIESILPSLLEHRYISFTPAMSQRRDRYPQYAKAALCQACYSALHLTKTLQKKAIQLLEAIPKPFLSLHLRFEPDMVAYSQCQYSGLSPISMKSIEAARGDRKPWTGEAARIWRKRGKCPLTPNETALIFQALSIPADTNIYLSAGDGLMEIEGFTSVYKNVYTKSALLTGEDFKSMHGNTKAALDYYVSINSDSYVATYFGNMDKMVAAMRAFGGLYKTLFLSRRAFAELTYEGLSGKELMEALWKVHRDDFVAGRGSALPDCFCEFKL
;
A
#
# COMPACT_ATOMS: atom_id res chain seq x y z
N MET A 1 -21.84 15.74 13.96
CA MET A 1 -20.62 15.70 14.81
C MET A 1 -20.41 16.96 15.63
N ASN A 2 -20.94 18.13 15.23
CA ASN A 2 -20.99 19.29 16.13
C ASN A 2 -21.87 18.94 17.35
N GLY A 3 -21.28 18.88 18.54
CA GLY A 3 -22.02 18.76 19.81
C GLY A 3 -21.48 17.77 20.84
N PHE A 4 -20.78 16.71 20.46
CA PHE A 4 -20.32 15.68 21.41
C PHE A 4 -18.86 15.84 21.86
N VAL A 5 -17.99 16.27 20.95
CA VAL A 5 -16.56 16.46 21.21
C VAL A 5 -16.10 17.76 20.56
N LYS A 6 -15.43 18.63 21.32
CA LYS A 6 -14.79 19.84 20.79
C LYS A 6 -13.38 19.48 20.31
N VAL A 7 -13.19 19.40 19.00
CA VAL A 7 -11.86 19.21 18.40
C VAL A 7 -11.19 20.58 18.29
N VAL A 8 -10.01 20.71 18.89
CA VAL A 8 -9.18 21.91 18.83
C VAL A 8 -7.95 21.64 17.96
N ARG A 9 -7.44 22.67 17.25
CA ARG A 9 -6.24 22.53 16.40
C ARG A 9 -4.95 22.51 17.21
N GLU A 10 -4.96 23.21 18.33
CA GLU A 10 -3.82 23.36 19.24
C GLU A 10 -4.29 23.07 20.66
N LEU A 11 -3.38 22.57 21.49
CA LEU A 11 -3.68 22.36 22.90
C LEU A 11 -3.96 23.72 23.56
N PRO A 12 -4.96 23.81 24.44
CA PRO A 12 -5.19 25.01 25.24
C PRO A 12 -3.91 25.41 26.01
N PRO A 13 -3.61 26.71 26.15
CA PRO A 13 -2.40 27.19 26.84
C PRO A 13 -2.22 26.62 28.26
N GLU A 14 -3.32 26.27 28.93
CA GLU A 14 -3.35 25.72 30.28
C GLU A 14 -2.84 24.26 30.36
N ILE A 15 -2.77 23.58 29.22
CA ILE A 15 -2.36 22.18 29.08
C ILE A 15 -1.04 22.07 28.29
N SER A 16 -0.75 23.01 27.39
CA SER A 16 0.41 22.94 26.48
C SER A 16 1.77 22.86 27.19
N SER A 17 1.86 23.33 28.44
CA SER A 17 3.08 23.27 29.27
C SER A 17 3.14 22.07 30.22
N LYS A 18 2.10 21.23 30.26
CA LYS A 18 2.03 20.05 31.12
C LYS A 18 2.44 18.81 30.34
N GLU A 19 3.03 17.84 31.04
CA GLU A 19 3.23 16.50 30.50
C GLU A 19 1.96 15.66 30.72
N PRO A 20 1.51 14.89 29.73
CA PRO A 20 0.36 14.00 29.90
C PRO A 20 0.72 12.83 30.82
N PHE A 21 -0.23 12.41 31.65
CA PHE A 21 -0.05 11.19 32.43
C PHE A 21 0.04 9.98 31.49
N PRO A 22 1.16 9.21 31.51
CA PRO A 22 1.35 8.11 30.58
C PRO A 22 0.51 6.89 31.00
N VAL A 23 -0.29 6.38 30.07
CA VAL A 23 -1.05 5.14 30.23
C VAL A 23 -0.39 4.06 29.38
N ASP A 24 0.18 3.07 30.06
CA ASP A 24 0.78 1.90 29.41
C ASP A 24 -0.30 1.02 28.79
N CYS A 25 -0.30 1.05 27.46
CA CYS A 25 -1.18 0.33 26.55
C CYS A 25 -0.51 -0.92 25.97
N SER A 26 0.71 -1.25 26.41
CA SER A 26 1.43 -2.43 25.95
C SER A 26 0.67 -3.70 26.35
N LYS A 27 0.70 -4.69 25.45
CA LYS A 27 -0.17 -5.89 25.43
C LYS A 27 -0.37 -6.53 26.81
N ARG A 28 -1.45 -6.20 27.51
CA ARG A 28 -2.01 -7.11 28.52
C ARG A 28 -2.65 -8.28 27.78
N LYS A 29 -2.46 -9.51 28.28
CA LYS A 29 -3.18 -10.73 27.86
C LYS A 29 -4.68 -10.68 28.26
N GLY A 30 -5.30 -9.51 28.21
CA GLY A 30 -6.65 -9.23 28.67
C GLY A 30 -7.40 -8.33 27.70
N GLN A 31 -8.71 -8.25 27.88
CA GLN A 31 -9.59 -7.33 27.17
C GLN A 31 -9.17 -5.91 27.58
N PHE A 32 -8.63 -5.13 26.66
CA PHE A 32 -8.42 -3.71 26.91
C PHE A 32 -9.74 -3.00 26.67
N ASP A 33 -10.33 -2.45 27.72
CA ASP A 33 -11.63 -1.78 27.66
C ASP A 33 -11.43 -0.29 27.97
N TYR A 34 -11.93 0.58 27.10
CA TYR A 34 -11.87 2.03 27.31
C TYR A 34 -12.55 2.44 28.62
N ILE A 35 -13.72 1.86 28.93
CA ILE A 35 -14.53 2.18 30.11
C ILE A 35 -13.82 1.73 31.39
N GLU A 36 -13.21 0.55 31.41
CA GLU A 36 -12.58 0.02 32.63
C GLU A 36 -11.13 0.49 32.79
N SER A 37 -10.39 0.65 31.70
CA SER A 37 -8.93 0.89 31.75
C SER A 37 -8.53 2.32 31.46
N ILE A 38 -9.28 3.05 30.62
CA ILE A 38 -8.88 4.39 30.14
C ILE A 38 -9.68 5.50 30.79
N LEU A 39 -11.00 5.34 30.87
CA LEU A 39 -11.90 6.35 31.39
C LEU A 39 -11.58 6.74 32.83
N PRO A 40 -11.25 5.82 33.77
CA PRO A 40 -10.88 6.21 35.13
C PRO A 40 -9.64 7.11 35.15
N SER A 41 -8.57 6.73 34.46
CA SER A 41 -7.35 7.55 34.36
C SER A 41 -7.59 8.89 33.66
N LEU A 42 -8.47 8.92 32.65
CA LEU A 42 -8.86 10.17 31.99
C LEU A 42 -9.64 11.09 32.94
N LEU A 43 -10.56 10.54 33.74
CA LEU A 43 -11.35 11.31 34.72
C LEU A 43 -10.48 11.82 35.88
N GLU A 44 -9.49 11.03 36.29
CA GLU A 44 -8.54 11.38 37.35
C GLU A 44 -7.53 12.44 36.89
N HIS A 45 -6.79 12.17 35.82
CA HIS A 45 -5.65 12.99 35.41
C HIS A 45 -6.01 14.10 34.41
N ARG A 46 -7.19 14.02 33.76
CA ARG A 46 -7.71 14.98 32.76
C ARG A 46 -6.90 15.15 31.48
N TYR A 47 -5.62 14.77 31.50
CA TYR A 47 -4.69 14.80 30.38
C TYR A 47 -3.80 13.56 30.42
N ILE A 48 -4.04 12.64 29.49
CA ILE A 48 -3.35 11.35 29.43
C ILE A 48 -2.75 11.12 28.05
N SER A 49 -1.71 10.29 27.97
CA SER A 49 -1.13 9.81 26.71
C SER A 49 -1.14 8.29 26.65
N PHE A 50 -1.39 7.72 25.47
CA PHE A 50 -1.41 6.27 25.27
C PHE A 50 -0.10 5.79 24.67
N THR A 51 0.58 4.86 25.34
CA THR A 51 1.87 4.32 24.86
C THR A 51 1.88 2.80 24.91
N PRO A 52 2.04 2.08 23.79
CA PRO A 52 2.12 2.57 22.42
C PRO A 52 0.72 2.97 21.89
N ALA A 53 0.69 3.93 20.96
CA ALA A 53 -0.51 4.33 20.19
C ALA A 53 -0.95 3.26 19.17
N MET A 54 -0.74 1.98 19.46
CA MET A 54 -1.20 0.91 18.60
C MET A 54 -2.72 0.81 18.70
N SER A 55 -3.37 0.62 17.54
CA SER A 55 -4.76 0.16 17.43
C SER A 55 -4.98 -0.94 18.47
N GLN A 56 -5.62 -0.55 19.57
CA GLN A 56 -6.04 -1.44 20.62
C GLN A 56 -6.98 -2.45 19.95
N ARG A 57 -6.56 -3.71 19.96
CA ARG A 57 -7.08 -4.82 19.14
C ARG A 57 -8.55 -5.11 19.39
N ARG A 58 -9.21 -5.65 18.35
CA ARG A 58 -10.51 -6.36 18.37
C ARG A 58 -11.50 -5.72 19.34
N ASP A 59 -11.82 -4.46 19.09
CA ASP A 59 -13.00 -3.90 19.73
C ASP A 59 -14.16 -4.85 19.44
N ARG A 60 -14.83 -5.31 20.51
CA ARG A 60 -16.13 -5.98 20.43
C ARG A 60 -17.22 -4.98 20.05
N TYR A 61 -16.87 -3.98 19.25
CA TYR A 61 -17.84 -3.08 18.71
C TYR A 61 -18.85 -3.92 17.95
N PRO A 62 -20.13 -3.72 18.25
CA PRO A 62 -21.15 -4.25 17.37
C PRO A 62 -20.87 -3.72 15.97
N GLN A 63 -21.31 -4.49 14.99
CA GLN A 63 -20.93 -4.30 13.60
C GLN A 63 -21.16 -2.88 13.09
N TYR A 64 -22.27 -2.24 13.51
CA TYR A 64 -22.59 -0.84 13.18
C TYR A 64 -21.55 0.16 13.67
N ALA A 65 -20.94 -0.07 14.85
CA ALA A 65 -19.92 0.82 15.39
C ALA A 65 -18.59 0.63 14.64
N LYS A 66 -18.27 -0.58 14.18
CA LYS A 66 -17.13 -0.81 13.26
C LYS A 66 -17.33 -0.10 11.92
N ALA A 67 -18.55 -0.18 11.36
CA ALA A 67 -18.90 0.52 10.13
C ALA A 67 -18.80 2.04 10.29
N ALA A 68 -19.37 2.60 11.37
CA ALA A 68 -19.28 4.02 11.66
C ALA A 68 -17.83 4.50 11.86
N LEU A 69 -16.99 3.71 12.55
CA LEU A 69 -15.58 4.00 12.72
C LEU A 69 -14.86 4.05 11.35
N CYS A 70 -15.06 3.04 10.51
CA CYS A 70 -14.50 3.03 9.16
C CYS A 70 -14.95 4.23 8.34
N GLN A 71 -16.26 4.50 8.29
CA GLN A 71 -16.82 5.63 7.55
C GLN A 71 -16.21 6.95 8.03
N ALA A 72 -16.12 7.16 9.35
CA ALA A 72 -15.50 8.37 9.92
C ALA A 72 -14.02 8.48 9.55
N CYS A 73 -13.24 7.40 9.68
CA CYS A 73 -11.81 7.40 9.38
C CYS A 73 -11.52 7.65 7.89
N TYR A 74 -12.22 6.94 6.99
CA TYR A 74 -12.02 7.12 5.54
C TYR A 74 -12.58 8.46 5.05
N SER A 75 -13.68 8.94 5.61
CA SER A 75 -14.23 10.27 5.27
C SER A 75 -13.37 11.42 5.79
N ALA A 76 -12.61 11.23 6.88
CA ALA A 76 -11.76 12.28 7.45
C ALA A 76 -10.36 12.35 6.82
N LEU A 77 -9.92 11.27 6.14
CA LEU A 77 -8.57 11.20 5.58
C LEU A 77 -8.48 12.02 4.29
N HIS A 78 -7.88 13.20 4.40
CA HIS A 78 -7.62 14.09 3.27
C HIS A 78 -6.19 14.59 3.25
N LEU A 79 -5.70 14.91 2.05
CA LEU A 79 -4.44 15.63 1.90
C LEU A 79 -4.60 17.07 2.37
N THR A 80 -3.49 17.69 2.77
CA THR A 80 -3.48 19.14 3.01
C THR A 80 -3.85 19.89 1.73
N LYS A 81 -4.50 21.05 1.86
CA LYS A 81 -4.98 21.82 0.69
C LYS A 81 -3.91 22.03 -0.38
N THR A 82 -2.70 22.39 0.03
CA THR A 82 -1.56 22.60 -0.87
C THR A 82 -1.18 21.34 -1.62
N LEU A 83 -1.14 20.20 -0.94
CA LEU A 83 -0.77 18.93 -1.54
C LEU A 83 -1.89 18.38 -2.44
N GLN A 84 -3.15 18.53 -2.00
CA GLN A 84 -4.32 18.14 -2.78
C GLN A 84 -4.37 18.86 -4.13
N LYS A 85 -4.09 20.18 -4.16
CA LYS A 85 -4.05 20.94 -5.42
C LYS A 85 -3.04 20.34 -6.41
N LYS A 86 -1.85 19.97 -5.94
CA LYS A 86 -0.83 19.29 -6.77
C LYS A 86 -1.25 17.90 -7.20
N ALA A 87 -1.92 17.16 -6.32
CA ALA A 87 -2.41 15.82 -6.63
C ALA A 87 -3.52 15.85 -7.69
N ILE A 88 -4.40 16.85 -7.66
CA ILE A 88 -5.41 17.09 -8.69
C ILE A 88 -4.74 17.43 -10.04
N GLN A 89 -3.77 18.36 -10.04
CA GLN A 89 -3.02 18.69 -11.26
C GLN A 89 -2.35 17.46 -11.87
N LEU A 90 -1.73 16.63 -11.04
CA LEU A 90 -1.13 15.37 -11.48
C LEU A 90 -2.18 14.41 -12.04
N LEU A 91 -3.32 14.26 -11.37
CA LEU A 91 -4.40 13.39 -11.82
C LEU A 91 -4.96 13.83 -13.18
N GLU A 92 -5.17 15.13 -13.38
CA GLU A 92 -5.69 15.72 -14.62
C GLU A 92 -4.72 15.58 -15.80
N ALA A 93 -3.41 15.62 -15.53
CA ALA A 93 -2.37 15.49 -16.56
C ALA A 93 -2.22 14.07 -17.13
N ILE A 94 -2.77 13.04 -16.47
CA ILE A 94 -2.68 11.65 -16.92
C ILE A 94 -3.83 11.34 -17.90
N PRO A 95 -3.55 10.93 -19.15
CA PRO A 95 -4.58 10.58 -20.13
C PRO A 95 -5.54 9.50 -19.62
N LYS A 96 -6.85 9.72 -19.81
CA LYS A 96 -7.92 8.81 -19.35
C LYS A 96 -8.46 7.94 -20.49
N PRO A 97 -8.94 6.71 -20.20
CA PRO A 97 -8.84 6.01 -18.92
C PRO A 97 -7.40 5.56 -18.64
N PHE A 98 -7.08 5.29 -17.37
CA PHE A 98 -5.76 4.83 -16.96
C PHE A 98 -5.77 3.82 -15.80
N LEU A 99 -4.74 2.98 -15.78
CA LEU A 99 -4.44 2.05 -14.70
C LEU A 99 -3.35 2.64 -13.81
N SER A 100 -3.57 2.69 -12.49
CA SER A 100 -2.48 2.98 -11.54
C SER A 100 -1.78 1.67 -11.15
N LEU A 101 -0.48 1.59 -11.42
CA LEU A 101 0.38 0.46 -11.09
C LEU A 101 1.29 0.84 -9.93
N HIS A 102 1.09 0.22 -8.77
CA HIS A 102 2.02 0.31 -7.65
C HIS A 102 3.06 -0.79 -7.74
N LEU A 103 4.28 -0.42 -8.17
CA LEU A 103 5.36 -1.36 -8.46
C LEU A 103 6.47 -1.23 -7.42
N ARG A 104 6.56 -2.21 -6.52
CA ARG A 104 7.49 -2.21 -5.39
C ARG A 104 8.72 -3.09 -5.64
N PHE A 105 9.60 -2.65 -6.54
CA PHE A 105 10.88 -3.31 -6.85
C PHE A 105 12.09 -2.39 -6.63
N GLU A 106 12.21 -1.85 -5.43
CA GLU A 106 13.30 -0.97 -5.00
C GLU A 106 14.35 -1.73 -4.14
N PRO A 107 15.60 -1.22 -4.06
CA PRO A 107 16.69 -1.88 -3.35
C PRO A 107 16.37 -2.21 -1.90
N ASP A 108 15.71 -1.29 -1.19
CA ASP A 108 15.34 -1.43 0.22
C ASP A 108 14.38 -2.61 0.44
N MET A 109 13.43 -2.81 -0.47
CA MET A 109 12.50 -3.94 -0.37
C MET A 109 13.12 -5.27 -0.77
N VAL A 110 13.98 -5.28 -1.78
CA VAL A 110 14.72 -6.51 -2.13
C VAL A 110 15.64 -6.92 -0.97
N ALA A 111 16.35 -5.97 -0.37
CA ALA A 111 17.18 -6.18 0.82
C ALA A 111 16.36 -6.63 2.03
N TYR A 112 15.27 -5.91 2.35
CA TYR A 112 14.38 -6.24 3.47
C TYR A 112 13.76 -7.64 3.32
N SER A 113 13.39 -8.02 2.10
CA SER A 113 12.82 -9.34 1.82
C SER A 113 13.88 -10.45 1.73
N GLN A 114 15.18 -10.15 1.86
CA GLN A 114 16.30 -11.10 1.76
C GLN A 114 16.26 -11.94 0.47
N CYS A 115 15.78 -11.35 -0.62
CA CYS A 115 15.62 -12.05 -1.89
C CYS A 115 16.84 -11.86 -2.79
N GLN A 116 17.17 -12.92 -3.53
CA GLN A 116 18.21 -12.91 -4.54
C GLN A 116 17.56 -13.06 -5.92
N TYR A 117 18.09 -12.31 -6.88
CA TYR A 117 17.68 -12.36 -8.29
C TYR A 117 18.90 -12.59 -9.16
N SER A 118 18.76 -13.43 -10.16
CA SER A 118 19.76 -13.60 -11.22
C SER A 118 19.46 -12.64 -12.37
N GLY A 119 20.50 -12.10 -13.01
CA GLY A 119 20.35 -11.31 -14.23
C GLY A 119 19.90 -9.85 -14.02
N LEU A 120 19.96 -9.32 -12.80
CA LEU A 120 19.84 -7.88 -12.58
C LEU A 120 21.09 -7.16 -13.09
N SER A 121 20.94 -5.88 -13.48
CA SER A 121 22.08 -5.06 -13.88
C SER A 121 23.10 -4.90 -12.73
N PRO A 122 24.39 -4.68 -13.03
CA PRO A 122 25.40 -4.43 -12.00
C PRO A 122 25.05 -3.24 -11.08
N ILE A 123 24.37 -2.23 -11.63
CA ILE A 123 23.90 -1.05 -10.89
C ILE A 123 22.84 -1.46 -9.87
N SER A 124 21.80 -2.19 -10.29
CA SER A 124 20.76 -2.69 -9.38
C SER A 124 21.34 -3.58 -8.28
N MET A 125 22.26 -4.48 -8.63
CA MET A 125 22.95 -5.34 -7.65
C MET A 125 23.72 -4.54 -6.61
N LYS A 126 24.45 -3.50 -7.03
CA LYS A 126 25.18 -2.60 -6.13
C LYS A 126 24.24 -1.81 -5.22
N SER A 127 23.11 -1.33 -5.76
CA SER A 127 22.10 -0.60 -4.97
C SER A 127 21.45 -1.49 -3.91
N ILE A 128 21.14 -2.75 -4.24
CA ILE A 128 20.61 -3.75 -3.30
C ILE A 128 21.62 -4.03 -2.19
N GLU A 129 22.91 -4.18 -2.54
CA GLU A 129 23.96 -4.42 -1.55
C GLU A 129 24.12 -3.24 -0.59
N ALA A 130 24.07 -2.00 -1.10
CA ALA A 130 24.11 -0.80 -0.28
C ALA A 130 22.92 -0.69 0.70
N ALA A 131 21.74 -1.21 0.33
CA ALA A 131 20.55 -1.22 1.18
C ALA A 131 20.49 -2.42 2.15
N ARG A 132 21.44 -3.36 2.06
CA ARG A 132 21.37 -4.68 2.72
C ARG A 132 21.52 -4.61 4.23
N GLY A 133 22.44 -3.78 4.73
CA GLY A 133 22.86 -3.81 6.14
C GLY A 133 23.26 -5.23 6.55
N ASP A 134 22.83 -5.68 7.74
CA ASP A 134 23.18 -7.02 8.26
C ASP A 134 22.34 -8.18 7.67
N ARG A 135 21.41 -7.89 6.74
CA ARG A 135 20.44 -8.86 6.23
C ARG A 135 21.05 -9.70 5.12
N LYS A 136 21.48 -10.92 5.42
CA LYS A 136 21.99 -11.84 4.39
C LYS A 136 20.85 -12.36 3.49
N PRO A 137 21.01 -12.39 2.16
CA PRO A 137 20.01 -12.98 1.28
C PRO A 137 19.90 -14.48 1.51
N TRP A 138 18.70 -15.02 1.31
CA TRP A 138 18.54 -16.46 1.21
C TRP A 138 19.21 -16.95 -0.08
N THR A 139 19.85 -18.13 -0.02
CA THR A 139 20.53 -18.75 -1.17
C THR A 139 20.05 -20.19 -1.37
N GLY A 140 20.31 -20.75 -2.56
CA GLY A 140 19.98 -22.13 -2.91
C GLY A 140 18.50 -22.47 -2.70
N GLU A 141 18.25 -23.63 -2.09
CA GLU A 141 16.90 -24.13 -1.82
C GLU A 141 16.08 -23.19 -0.90
N ALA A 142 16.72 -22.56 0.09
CA ALA A 142 16.04 -21.64 0.99
C ALA A 142 15.50 -20.42 0.24
N ALA A 143 16.27 -19.87 -0.70
CA ALA A 143 15.83 -18.76 -1.55
C ALA A 143 14.59 -19.13 -2.36
N ARG A 144 14.60 -20.35 -2.91
CA ARG A 144 13.51 -20.89 -3.72
C ARG A 144 12.23 -21.05 -2.91
N ILE A 145 12.31 -21.69 -1.74
CA ILE A 145 11.17 -21.82 -0.82
C ILE A 145 10.64 -20.44 -0.42
N TRP A 146 11.55 -19.50 -0.13
CA TRP A 146 11.18 -18.14 0.25
C TRP A 146 10.40 -17.41 -0.85
N ARG A 147 10.86 -17.51 -2.11
CA ARG A 147 10.18 -16.95 -3.28
C ARG A 147 8.81 -17.61 -3.51
N LYS A 148 8.71 -18.95 -3.42
CA LYS A 148 7.44 -19.69 -3.52
C LYS A 148 6.43 -19.33 -2.42
N ARG A 149 6.89 -18.87 -1.25
CA ARG A 149 6.02 -18.31 -0.20
C ARG A 149 5.51 -16.90 -0.51
N GLY A 150 5.81 -16.35 -1.70
CA GLY A 150 5.42 -15.01 -2.12
C GLY A 150 6.11 -13.90 -1.32
N LYS A 151 7.30 -14.17 -0.77
CA LYS A 151 8.02 -13.19 0.08
C LYS A 151 8.81 -12.17 -0.73
N CYS A 152 9.26 -12.55 -1.91
CA CYS A 152 10.02 -11.70 -2.81
C CYS A 152 9.09 -10.80 -3.64
N PRO A 153 9.48 -9.54 -3.93
CA PRO A 153 8.76 -8.71 -4.89
C PRO A 153 8.83 -9.30 -6.32
N LEU A 154 7.95 -8.84 -7.21
CA LEU A 154 8.05 -9.15 -8.63
C LEU A 154 9.00 -8.16 -9.28
N THR A 155 9.83 -8.62 -10.21
CA THR A 155 10.59 -7.71 -11.07
C THR A 155 9.64 -7.00 -12.05
N PRO A 156 10.05 -5.86 -12.64
CA PRO A 156 9.26 -5.20 -13.68
C PRO A 156 8.96 -6.11 -14.89
N ASN A 157 9.91 -6.96 -15.29
CA ASN A 157 9.71 -7.93 -16.37
C ASN A 157 8.68 -9.00 -16.00
N GLU A 158 8.76 -9.54 -14.78
CA GLU A 158 7.76 -10.52 -14.29
C GLU A 158 6.37 -9.89 -14.19
N THR A 159 6.30 -8.60 -13.82
CA THR A 159 5.05 -7.84 -13.78
C THR A 159 4.46 -7.66 -15.18
N ALA A 160 5.28 -7.33 -16.18
CA ALA A 160 4.82 -7.21 -17.57
C ALA A 160 4.27 -8.54 -18.11
N LEU A 161 4.95 -9.65 -17.80
CA LEU A 161 4.51 -11.00 -18.17
C LEU A 161 3.13 -11.32 -17.56
N ILE A 162 2.93 -11.02 -16.27
CA ILE A 162 1.62 -11.21 -15.64
C ILE A 162 0.56 -10.30 -16.27
N PHE A 163 0.88 -9.05 -16.58
CA PHE A 163 -0.07 -8.15 -17.27
C PHE A 163 -0.49 -8.71 -18.65
N GLN A 164 0.45 -9.27 -19.40
CA GLN A 164 0.16 -9.94 -20.68
C GLN A 164 -0.75 -11.16 -20.48
N ALA A 165 -0.47 -12.00 -19.45
CA ALA A 165 -1.33 -13.12 -19.09
C ALA A 165 -2.77 -12.66 -18.76
N LEU A 166 -2.91 -11.52 -18.09
CA LEU A 166 -4.18 -10.89 -17.75
C LEU A 166 -4.87 -10.19 -18.93
N SER A 167 -4.28 -10.23 -20.12
CA SER A 167 -4.78 -9.56 -21.33
C SER A 167 -4.95 -8.04 -21.16
N ILE A 168 -4.05 -7.40 -20.39
CA ILE A 168 -3.98 -5.93 -20.32
C ILE A 168 -3.36 -5.42 -21.63
N PRO A 169 -4.05 -4.56 -22.41
CA PRO A 169 -3.52 -4.07 -23.68
C PRO A 169 -2.22 -3.28 -23.52
N ALA A 170 -1.26 -3.46 -24.44
CA ALA A 170 0.06 -2.82 -24.38
C ALA A 170 0.00 -1.28 -24.52
N ASP A 171 -1.07 -0.75 -25.11
CA ASP A 171 -1.38 0.67 -25.27
C ASP A 171 -2.16 1.27 -24.07
N THR A 172 -2.40 0.51 -23.01
CA THR A 172 -3.03 1.01 -21.78
C THR A 172 -2.22 2.16 -21.19
N ASN A 173 -2.86 3.29 -20.90
CA ASN A 173 -2.25 4.37 -20.12
C ASN A 173 -2.01 3.89 -18.69
N ILE A 174 -0.76 3.90 -18.24
CA ILE A 174 -0.36 3.41 -16.93
C ILE A 174 0.28 4.55 -16.14
N TYR A 175 -0.31 4.91 -15.00
CA TYR A 175 0.36 5.74 -14.02
C TYR A 175 1.20 4.85 -13.11
N LEU A 176 2.51 5.04 -13.10
CA LEU A 176 3.43 4.28 -12.27
C LEU A 176 3.59 4.97 -10.90
N SER A 177 2.94 4.40 -9.89
CA SER A 177 3.13 4.74 -8.48
C SER A 177 4.31 3.94 -7.92
N ALA A 178 5.53 4.46 -8.07
CA ALA A 178 6.74 3.82 -7.54
C ALA A 178 7.66 4.84 -6.87
N GLY A 179 8.52 4.39 -5.96
CA GLY A 179 9.55 5.23 -5.37
C GLY A 179 10.59 5.69 -6.39
N ASP A 180 11.36 6.72 -6.04
CA ASP A 180 12.45 7.24 -6.88
C ASP A 180 13.59 6.20 -7.08
N GLY A 181 13.61 5.12 -6.29
CA GLY A 181 14.60 4.05 -6.34
C GLY A 181 14.18 2.82 -7.15
N LEU A 182 13.17 2.92 -8.02
CA LEU A 182 12.72 1.78 -8.80
C LEU A 182 13.82 1.26 -9.74
N MET A 183 14.06 -0.06 -9.71
CA MET A 183 15.07 -0.72 -10.53
C MET A 183 14.46 -1.43 -11.73
N GLU A 184 15.24 -1.60 -12.80
CA GLU A 184 14.94 -2.45 -13.97
C GLU A 184 13.62 -2.12 -14.69
N ILE A 185 13.21 -0.85 -14.67
CA ILE A 185 11.91 -0.40 -15.23
C ILE A 185 11.76 -0.73 -16.72
N GLU A 186 12.88 -0.85 -17.44
CA GLU A 186 12.97 -1.27 -18.84
C GLU A 186 12.31 -2.64 -19.09
N GLY A 187 12.35 -3.53 -18.09
CA GLY A 187 11.66 -4.82 -18.15
C GLY A 187 10.15 -4.68 -18.31
N PHE A 188 9.57 -3.57 -17.84
CA PHE A 188 8.15 -3.27 -18.00
C PHE A 188 7.88 -2.36 -19.20
N THR A 189 8.66 -1.29 -19.36
CA THR A 189 8.47 -0.29 -20.43
C THR A 189 8.88 -0.79 -21.81
N SER A 190 9.58 -1.92 -21.91
CA SER A 190 9.78 -2.62 -23.17
C SER A 190 8.47 -3.11 -23.79
N VAL A 191 7.47 -3.46 -22.96
CA VAL A 191 6.15 -3.96 -23.37
C VAL A 191 5.09 -2.85 -23.34
N TYR A 192 4.99 -2.12 -22.23
CA TYR A 192 3.99 -1.06 -22.04
C TYR A 192 4.61 0.32 -22.26
N LYS A 193 4.20 1.02 -23.32
CA LYS A 193 4.84 2.29 -23.73
C LYS A 193 4.22 3.52 -23.10
N ASN A 194 2.92 3.47 -22.79
CA ASN A 194 2.17 4.61 -22.25
C ASN A 194 2.30 4.68 -20.73
N VAL A 195 3.53 4.84 -20.23
CA VAL A 195 3.83 4.89 -18.80
C VAL A 195 4.12 6.33 -18.35
N TYR A 196 3.33 6.80 -17.39
CA TYR A 196 3.39 8.14 -16.83
C TYR A 196 3.85 8.09 -15.38
N THR A 197 4.76 9.00 -15.01
CA THR A 197 5.27 9.11 -13.63
C THR A 197 5.00 10.51 -13.09
N LYS A 198 4.88 10.64 -11.76
CA LYS A 198 4.82 11.95 -11.10
C LYS A 198 5.98 12.87 -11.48
N SER A 199 7.19 12.34 -11.64
CA SER A 199 8.38 13.13 -11.98
C SER A 199 8.39 13.64 -13.41
N ALA A 200 7.72 12.95 -14.33
CA ALA A 200 7.54 13.41 -15.70
C ALA A 200 6.43 14.47 -15.83
N LEU A 201 5.39 14.38 -15.00
CA LEU A 201 4.19 15.25 -15.10
C LEU A 201 4.25 16.48 -14.19
N LEU A 202 4.95 16.41 -13.07
CA LEU A 202 5.18 17.55 -12.17
C LEU A 202 6.62 18.02 -12.29
N THR A 203 6.83 19.03 -13.13
CA THR A 203 8.15 19.64 -13.35
C THR A 203 8.23 20.96 -12.58
N GLY A 204 9.11 21.05 -11.59
CA GLY A 204 9.33 22.26 -10.80
C GLY A 204 10.26 22.03 -9.62
N GLU A 205 10.95 23.09 -9.15
CA GLU A 205 11.78 23.00 -7.93
C GLU A 205 10.95 22.63 -6.70
N ASP A 206 9.69 23.05 -6.68
CA ASP A 206 8.72 22.75 -5.65
C ASP A 206 8.35 21.26 -5.57
N PHE A 207 8.39 20.53 -6.68
CA PHE A 207 8.28 19.06 -6.71
C PHE A 207 9.60 18.39 -6.32
N LYS A 208 10.73 18.89 -6.84
CA LYS A 208 12.06 18.32 -6.55
C LYS A 208 12.43 18.39 -5.07
N SER A 209 12.01 19.46 -4.38
CA SER A 209 12.20 19.67 -2.94
C SER A 209 11.23 18.89 -2.05
N MET A 210 10.24 18.19 -2.62
CA MET A 210 9.30 17.39 -1.83
C MET A 210 9.98 16.20 -1.17
N HIS A 211 9.71 16.03 0.12
CA HIS A 211 10.07 14.83 0.86
C HIS A 211 9.37 13.57 0.31
N GLY A 212 9.98 12.40 0.46
CA GLY A 212 9.47 11.13 -0.05
C GLY A 212 8.04 10.81 0.38
N ASN A 213 7.69 11.07 1.64
CA ASN A 213 6.32 10.88 2.15
C ASN A 213 5.28 11.75 1.43
N THR A 214 5.66 12.97 1.06
CA THR A 214 4.81 13.90 0.32
C THR A 214 4.58 13.41 -1.11
N LYS A 215 5.63 12.87 -1.75
CA LYS A 215 5.52 12.23 -3.08
C LYS A 215 4.64 10.98 -3.02
N ALA A 216 4.79 10.13 -2.01
CA ALA A 216 3.95 8.95 -1.81
C ALA A 216 2.47 9.30 -1.58
N ALA A 217 2.19 10.43 -0.92
CA ALA A 217 0.83 10.94 -0.76
C ALA A 217 0.20 11.41 -2.10
N LEU A 218 0.99 11.90 -3.05
CA LEU A 218 0.51 12.15 -4.42
C LEU A 218 0.15 10.85 -5.12
N ASP A 219 1.02 9.84 -5.05
CA ASP A 219 0.76 8.51 -5.63
C ASP A 219 -0.51 7.88 -5.03
N TYR A 220 -0.72 8.05 -3.72
CA TYR A 220 -1.92 7.60 -3.03
C TYR A 220 -3.17 8.24 -3.63
N TYR A 221 -3.18 9.57 -3.76
CA TYR A 221 -4.32 10.30 -4.28
C TYR A 221 -4.65 9.91 -5.72
N VAL A 222 -3.65 9.79 -6.59
CA VAL A 222 -3.86 9.35 -7.97
C VAL A 222 -4.40 7.92 -8.01
N SER A 223 -3.86 7.03 -7.18
CA SER A 223 -4.26 5.62 -7.14
C SER A 223 -5.71 5.42 -6.68
N ILE A 224 -6.16 6.14 -5.66
CA ILE A 224 -7.56 6.03 -5.19
C ILE A 224 -8.56 6.57 -6.22
N ASN A 225 -8.14 7.48 -7.10
CA ASN A 225 -8.98 8.09 -8.15
C ASN A 225 -8.75 7.50 -9.56
N SER A 226 -8.03 6.37 -9.68
CA SER A 226 -7.76 5.71 -10.97
C SER A 226 -8.91 4.83 -11.45
N ASP A 227 -9.02 4.58 -12.76
CA ASP A 227 -10.06 3.69 -13.32
C ASP A 227 -9.85 2.24 -12.88
N SER A 228 -8.59 1.84 -12.73
CA SER A 228 -8.18 0.53 -12.21
C SER A 228 -6.86 0.64 -11.44
N TYR A 229 -6.69 -0.21 -10.42
CA TYR A 229 -5.50 -0.23 -9.59
C TYR A 229 -4.89 -1.63 -9.58
N VAL A 230 -3.58 -1.73 -9.79
CA VAL A 230 -2.83 -2.97 -9.66
C VAL A 230 -1.62 -2.75 -8.77
N ALA A 231 -1.36 -3.68 -7.87
CA ALA A 231 -0.16 -3.65 -7.03
C ALA A 231 0.64 -4.94 -7.10
N THR A 232 1.96 -4.82 -7.15
CA THR A 232 2.87 -5.97 -7.25
C THR A 232 3.28 -6.52 -5.88
N TYR A 233 3.18 -5.71 -4.83
CA TYR A 233 3.50 -6.09 -3.46
C TYR A 233 2.44 -5.53 -2.51
N PHE A 234 1.88 -6.39 -1.67
CA PHE A 234 0.85 -5.95 -0.72
C PHE A 234 1.46 -5.33 0.54
N GLY A 235 1.61 -4.01 0.55
CA GLY A 235 2.12 -3.19 1.64
C GLY A 235 1.05 -2.38 2.38
N ASN A 236 1.49 -1.39 3.17
CA ASN A 236 0.57 -0.52 3.91
C ASN A 236 -0.17 0.46 3.00
N MET A 237 0.49 0.97 1.97
CA MET A 237 -0.14 1.85 0.99
C MET A 237 -1.27 1.14 0.25
N ASP A 238 -1.01 -0.10 -0.18
CA ASP A 238 -1.97 -0.92 -0.93
C ASP A 238 -3.24 -1.23 -0.14
N LYS A 239 -3.11 -1.47 1.17
CA LYS A 239 -4.25 -1.60 2.10
C LYS A 239 -5.10 -0.34 2.13
N MET A 240 -4.46 0.82 2.24
CA MET A 240 -5.16 2.11 2.28
C MET A 240 -5.82 2.43 0.94
N VAL A 241 -5.14 2.17 -0.19
CA VAL A 241 -5.68 2.41 -1.53
C VAL A 241 -6.87 1.51 -1.79
N ALA A 242 -6.78 0.20 -1.56
CA ALA A 242 -7.89 -0.70 -1.79
C ALA A 242 -9.12 -0.37 -0.94
N ALA A 243 -8.93 -0.07 0.34
CA ALA A 243 -10.03 0.29 1.22
C ALA A 243 -10.69 1.63 0.80
N MET A 244 -9.89 2.65 0.45
CA MET A 244 -10.44 3.93 -0.01
C MET A 244 -11.15 3.82 -1.36
N ARG A 245 -10.60 3.02 -2.28
CA ARG A 245 -11.26 2.72 -3.57
C ARG A 245 -12.60 2.03 -3.36
N ALA A 246 -12.65 0.99 -2.52
CA ALA A 246 -13.90 0.30 -2.20
C ALA A 246 -14.91 1.22 -1.49
N PHE A 247 -14.45 2.08 -0.58
CA PHE A 247 -15.27 3.12 0.05
C PHE A 247 -15.88 4.09 -0.98
N GLY A 248 -15.12 4.44 -2.03
CA GLY A 248 -15.59 5.24 -3.15
C GLY A 248 -16.34 4.47 -4.25
N GLY A 249 -16.67 3.18 -4.05
CA GLY A 249 -17.37 2.37 -5.05
C GLY A 249 -16.52 1.89 -6.24
N LEU A 250 -15.19 1.99 -6.15
CA LEU A 250 -14.24 1.60 -7.19
C LEU A 250 -13.65 0.21 -6.88
N TYR A 251 -14.20 -0.83 -7.50
CA TYR A 251 -13.85 -2.24 -7.21
C TYR A 251 -12.82 -2.86 -8.14
N LYS A 252 -12.38 -2.16 -9.19
CA LYS A 252 -11.31 -2.62 -10.10
C LYS A 252 -9.94 -2.47 -9.42
N THR A 253 -9.64 -3.36 -8.48
CA THR A 253 -8.42 -3.38 -7.67
C THR A 253 -7.87 -4.80 -7.66
N LEU A 254 -6.66 -4.99 -8.17
CA LEU A 254 -6.02 -6.30 -8.31
C LEU A 254 -4.66 -6.34 -7.62
N PHE A 255 -4.39 -7.44 -6.93
CA PHE A 255 -3.09 -7.73 -6.34
C PHE A 255 -2.44 -8.88 -7.08
N LEU A 256 -1.24 -8.67 -7.61
CA LEU A 256 -0.56 -9.73 -8.35
C LEU A 256 -0.05 -10.82 -7.39
N SER A 257 -0.33 -12.07 -7.76
CA SER A 257 0.04 -13.25 -6.99
C SER A 257 1.50 -13.63 -7.25
N ARG A 258 2.39 -13.03 -6.47
CA ARG A 258 3.84 -13.31 -6.49
C ARG A 258 4.15 -14.77 -6.20
N ARG A 259 3.34 -15.36 -5.30
CA ARG A 259 3.39 -16.78 -4.97
C ARG A 259 3.07 -17.63 -6.20
N ALA A 260 1.95 -17.37 -6.87
CA ALA A 260 1.55 -18.18 -8.01
C ALA A 260 2.56 -18.07 -9.14
N PHE A 261 3.07 -16.86 -9.43
CA PHE A 261 4.15 -16.69 -10.40
C PHE A 261 5.38 -17.56 -10.06
N ALA A 262 5.82 -17.53 -8.80
CA ALA A 262 6.97 -18.31 -8.35
C ALA A 262 6.74 -19.84 -8.33
N GLU A 263 5.51 -20.29 -8.02
CA GLU A 263 5.14 -21.70 -8.04
C GLU A 263 5.05 -22.25 -9.46
N LEU A 264 4.33 -21.56 -10.35
CA LEU A 264 4.10 -22.01 -11.73
C LEU A 264 5.40 -22.03 -12.54
N THR A 265 6.24 -21.00 -12.43
CA THR A 265 7.55 -20.99 -13.10
C THR A 265 8.50 -22.06 -12.56
N TYR A 266 8.40 -22.39 -11.27
CA TYR A 266 9.18 -23.47 -10.68
C TYR A 266 8.73 -24.86 -11.18
N GLU A 267 7.44 -25.03 -11.46
CA GLU A 267 6.89 -26.25 -12.07
C GLU A 267 7.29 -26.40 -13.55
N GLY A 268 8.01 -25.42 -14.11
CA GLY A 268 8.51 -25.45 -15.48
C GLY A 268 7.52 -24.91 -16.52
N LEU A 269 6.39 -24.34 -16.08
CA LEU A 269 5.43 -23.74 -17.02
C LEU A 269 6.08 -22.53 -17.71
N SER A 270 5.85 -22.45 -19.02
CA SER A 270 6.35 -21.37 -19.85
C SER A 270 5.38 -21.08 -21.00
N GLY A 271 5.61 -19.97 -21.72
CA GLY A 271 4.80 -19.60 -22.88
C GLY A 271 3.30 -19.57 -22.57
N LYS A 272 2.51 -20.20 -23.44
CA LYS A 272 1.04 -20.21 -23.36
C LYS A 272 0.50 -20.85 -22.09
N GLU A 273 1.09 -21.97 -21.64
CA GLU A 273 0.65 -22.69 -20.44
C GLU A 273 0.80 -21.82 -19.18
N LEU A 274 1.92 -21.09 -19.09
CA LEU A 274 2.14 -20.14 -18.00
C LEU A 274 1.12 -18.99 -18.05
N MET A 275 0.83 -18.44 -19.24
CA MET A 275 -0.16 -17.36 -19.37
C MET A 275 -1.55 -17.83 -18.91
N GLU A 276 -2.00 -19.00 -19.34
CA GLU A 276 -3.31 -19.55 -18.97
C GLU A 276 -3.42 -19.82 -17.47
N ALA A 277 -2.37 -20.41 -16.87
CA ALA A 277 -2.33 -20.67 -15.44
C ALA A 277 -2.30 -19.38 -14.60
N LEU A 278 -1.52 -18.38 -15.03
CA LEU A 278 -1.48 -17.07 -14.38
C LEU A 278 -2.82 -16.34 -14.50
N TRP A 279 -3.46 -16.38 -15.66
CA TRP A 279 -4.79 -15.77 -15.82
C TRP A 279 -5.80 -16.43 -14.89
N LYS A 280 -5.82 -17.76 -14.84
CA LYS A 280 -6.74 -18.53 -14.00
C LYS A 280 -6.56 -18.19 -12.52
N VAL A 281 -5.33 -18.25 -12.01
CA VAL A 281 -5.07 -18.04 -10.58
C VAL A 281 -5.42 -16.62 -10.13
N HIS A 282 -5.14 -15.61 -10.96
CA HIS A 282 -5.47 -14.21 -10.64
C HIS A 282 -6.96 -13.94 -10.76
N ARG A 283 -7.66 -14.55 -11.72
CA ARG A 283 -9.13 -14.51 -11.77
C ARG A 283 -9.73 -15.12 -10.51
N ASP A 284 -9.28 -16.31 -10.12
CA ASP A 284 -9.81 -17.02 -8.95
C ASP A 284 -9.53 -16.21 -7.66
N ASP A 285 -8.34 -15.63 -7.53
CA ASP A 285 -8.00 -14.76 -6.40
C ASP A 285 -8.85 -13.49 -6.36
N PHE A 286 -9.07 -12.84 -7.51
CA PHE A 286 -9.92 -11.66 -7.61
C PHE A 286 -11.38 -11.96 -7.22
N VAL A 287 -11.96 -13.04 -7.77
CA VAL A 287 -13.34 -13.45 -7.47
C VAL A 287 -13.51 -13.86 -6.00
N ALA A 288 -12.53 -14.56 -5.44
CA ALA A 288 -12.55 -14.96 -4.03
C ALA A 288 -12.20 -13.82 -3.05
N GLY A 289 -11.85 -12.63 -3.56
CA GLY A 289 -11.34 -11.52 -2.74
C GLY A 289 -10.00 -11.82 -2.06
N ARG A 290 -9.27 -12.86 -2.48
CA ARG A 290 -7.97 -13.22 -1.89
C ARG A 290 -6.96 -12.11 -2.16
N GLY A 291 -6.28 -11.67 -1.11
CA GLY A 291 -5.33 -10.55 -1.18
C GLY A 291 -5.98 -9.16 -1.03
N SER A 292 -7.32 -9.05 -1.06
CA SER A 292 -8.01 -7.81 -0.72
C SER A 292 -8.10 -7.66 0.80
N ALA A 293 -7.31 -6.77 1.41
CA ALA A 293 -7.55 -6.38 2.80
C ALA A 293 -8.58 -5.25 2.85
N LEU A 294 -9.80 -5.54 2.42
CA LEU A 294 -10.92 -4.71 2.81
C LEU A 294 -11.18 -4.96 4.29
N PRO A 295 -11.19 -3.91 5.13
CA PRO A 295 -11.63 -4.05 6.52
C PRO A 295 -13.01 -4.71 6.61
N ASP A 296 -13.25 -5.49 7.68
CA ASP A 296 -14.51 -6.22 7.92
C ASP A 296 -15.77 -5.33 7.79
N CYS A 297 -15.63 -4.02 8.01
CA CYS A 297 -16.72 -3.06 7.89
C CYS A 297 -17.29 -2.88 6.47
N PHE A 298 -16.60 -3.36 5.41
CA PHE A 298 -17.09 -3.29 4.03
C PHE A 298 -17.91 -4.51 3.60
N CYS A 299 -17.86 -5.62 4.34
CA CYS A 299 -18.37 -6.91 3.86
C CYS A 299 -19.86 -7.15 4.12
N GLU A 300 -20.51 -6.37 4.99
CA GLU A 300 -21.83 -6.75 5.53
C GLU A 300 -22.84 -5.60 5.66
N PHE A 301 -22.42 -4.35 5.44
CA PHE A 301 -23.35 -3.24 5.23
C PHE A 301 -23.36 -2.92 3.73
N LYS A 302 -24.53 -3.03 3.09
CA LYS A 302 -24.76 -2.27 1.85
C LYS A 302 -24.65 -0.79 2.25
N LEU A 303 -23.52 -0.18 1.91
CA LEU A 303 -23.36 1.28 1.92
C LEU A 303 -24.37 1.90 0.94
#